data_AF-A0A7J3ZBR3-F1
#
_entry.id   AF-A0A7J3ZBR3-F1
#
_cell.length_a   1.000
_cell.length_b   1.000
_cell.length_c   1.000
_cell.angle_alpha   90.00
_cell.angle_beta   90.00
_cell.angle_gamma   90.00
#
_symmetry.space_group_name_H-M   'P 1'
#
loop_
_entity.id
_entity.type
_entity.pdbx_description
1 polymer ?
#
loop_
_entity_poly.entity_id
_entity_poly.type
_entity_poly.pdbx_seq_one_letter_code
_entity_poly.pdbx_strand_id
1 'polypeptide(L)'
;SIYIAVASVVMVAIASIMVINLGERASNMLSSTTPMALSWHTICLVINGVEAKLYLADTPSKQTEGYMFKKSTDFLGVGAVGMLFNISTQPGYSVAFTMRNVAFPLYLLHITHVEGVGDVAVDVIYMEPGKELYVVTARSQNDYFIELDTEFYNRYIVSRAAGGVLVRINGMC
;
A
#
# COMPACT_ATOMS: atom_id res chain seq x y z
N SER A 1 -8.91 -56.60 11.78
CA SER A 1 -8.47 -55.36 11.14
C SER A 1 -8.44 -54.27 12.18
N ILE A 2 -7.24 -53.82 12.55
CA ILE A 2 -7.01 -52.84 13.61
C ILE A 2 -6.79 -51.48 12.93
N TYR A 3 -7.63 -50.50 13.27
CA TYR A 3 -7.46 -49.11 12.88
C TYR A 3 -6.37 -48.49 13.76
N ILE A 4 -5.28 -48.02 13.17
CA ILE A 4 -4.33 -47.13 13.83
C ILE A 4 -4.38 -45.80 13.07
N ALA A 5 -4.95 -44.80 13.74
CA ALA A 5 -5.10 -43.44 13.25
C ALA A 5 -3.72 -42.78 13.10
N VAL A 6 -3.48 -42.21 11.92
CA VAL A 6 -2.32 -41.37 11.64
C VAL A 6 -2.55 -40.02 12.32
N ALA A 7 -1.77 -39.73 13.37
CA ALA A 7 -1.76 -38.44 14.02
C ALA A 7 -1.18 -37.38 13.06
N SER A 8 -2.05 -36.60 12.42
CA SER A 8 -1.65 -35.41 11.69
C SER A 8 -1.62 -34.23 12.66
N VAL A 9 -0.41 -33.72 12.93
CA VAL A 9 -0.19 -32.52 13.74
C VAL A 9 -0.68 -31.32 12.93
N VAL A 10 -1.82 -30.76 13.31
CA VAL A 10 -2.31 -29.48 12.79
C VAL A 10 -1.54 -28.37 13.49
N MET A 11 -0.56 -27.78 12.78
CA MET A 11 0.07 -26.52 13.20
C MET A 11 -0.91 -25.38 12.92
N VAL A 12 -1.60 -24.90 13.95
CA VAL A 12 -2.43 -23.69 13.87
C VAL A 12 -1.50 -22.49 13.95
N ALA A 13 -1.30 -21.78 12.84
CA ALA A 13 -0.65 -20.48 12.83
C ALA A 13 -1.62 -19.45 13.46
N ILE A 14 -1.27 -18.93 14.62
CA ILE A 14 -2.03 -17.87 15.28
C ILE A 14 -1.65 -16.56 14.57
N ALA A 15 -2.52 -16.06 13.70
CA ALA A 15 -2.41 -14.70 13.18
C ALA A 15 -2.65 -13.71 14.33
N SER A 16 -1.62 -12.97 14.73
CA SER A 16 -1.78 -11.86 15.68
C SER A 16 -2.51 -10.71 14.98
N ILE A 17 -3.81 -10.56 15.24
CA ILE A 17 -4.56 -9.37 14.85
C ILE A 17 -4.29 -8.30 15.91
N MET A 18 -3.52 -7.27 15.56
CA MET A 18 -3.41 -6.07 16.39
C MET A 18 -4.64 -5.19 16.11
N VAL A 19 -5.63 -5.23 17.01
CA VAL A 19 -6.74 -4.27 17.02
C VAL A 19 -6.38 -3.13 17.97
N ILE A 20 -6.02 -1.96 17.44
CA ILE A 20 -5.88 -0.75 18.26
C ILE A 20 -7.24 -0.07 18.30
N ASN A 21 -7.99 -0.29 19.38
CA ASN A 21 -9.08 0.60 19.75
C ASN A 21 -9.25 0.61 21.27
N LEU A 22 -8.70 1.64 21.92
CA LEU A 22 -9.00 2.00 23.30
C LEU A 22 -9.09 3.53 23.37
N GLY A 23 -10.31 4.02 23.22
CA GLY A 23 -10.69 5.34 23.65
C GLY A 23 -11.02 5.34 25.15
N GLU A 24 -10.48 6.35 25.85
CA GLU A 24 -11.12 7.22 26.86
C GLU A 24 -10.24 7.47 28.10
N ARG A 25 -9.66 8.67 28.18
CA ARG A 25 -10.17 9.75 29.06
C ARG A 25 -9.31 11.01 29.00
N ALA A 26 -9.99 12.13 28.70
CA ALA A 26 -9.92 13.49 29.26
C ALA A 26 -8.52 14.14 29.44
N SER A 27 -8.25 15.41 29.12
CA SER A 27 -9.07 16.63 29.08
C SER A 27 -8.20 17.75 28.47
N ASN A 28 -8.83 18.73 27.81
CA ASN A 28 -8.31 20.09 27.56
C ASN A 28 -6.86 20.25 27.06
N MET A 29 -6.68 20.34 25.73
CA MET A 29 -5.78 21.35 25.16
C MET A 29 -6.37 21.92 23.87
N LEU A 30 -6.68 23.21 23.93
CA LEU A 30 -6.93 24.05 22.77
C LEU A 30 -5.69 24.06 21.85
N SER A 31 -5.96 24.07 20.56
CA SER A 31 -5.19 24.72 19.50
C SER A 31 -3.77 24.21 19.20
N SER A 32 -3.68 23.29 18.23
CA SER A 32 -2.62 23.37 17.22
C SER A 32 -3.13 22.89 15.85
N THR A 33 -3.89 23.73 15.17
CA THR A 33 -4.14 23.56 13.73
C THR A 33 -2.93 24.04 12.94
N THR A 34 -1.79 23.32 12.99
CA THR A 34 -0.67 23.35 11.99
C THR A 34 0.49 22.42 12.39
N PRO A 35 1.14 21.67 11.46
CA PRO A 35 0.54 20.65 10.60
C PRO A 35 1.40 19.35 10.56
N MET A 36 0.79 18.16 10.74
CA MET A 36 1.45 16.89 10.36
C MET A 36 1.74 16.80 8.84
N ALA A 37 1.14 17.68 8.04
CA ALA A 37 1.35 17.77 6.60
C ALA A 37 2.78 18.22 6.18
N LEU A 38 3.63 18.71 7.09
CA LEU A 38 4.98 19.20 6.74
C LEU A 38 6.10 18.14 6.75
N SER A 39 5.85 16.89 7.14
CA SER A 39 6.91 15.85 7.23
C SER A 39 6.85 14.78 6.12
N TRP A 40 6.04 14.99 5.08
CA TRP A 40 5.98 14.09 3.93
C TRP A 40 7.21 14.28 3.04
N HIS A 41 8.00 13.22 2.90
CA HIS A 41 9.05 13.13 1.90
C HIS A 41 8.52 12.47 0.63
N THR A 42 9.20 12.70 -0.49
CA THR A 42 8.90 12.03 -1.74
C THR A 42 10.08 11.18 -2.19
N ILE A 43 9.77 10.08 -2.86
CA ILE A 43 10.72 9.27 -3.64
C ILE A 43 10.33 9.34 -5.11
N CYS A 44 11.28 9.18 -6.01
CA CYS A 44 10.98 8.97 -7.42
C CYS A 44 11.27 7.53 -7.81
N LEU A 45 10.31 6.90 -8.50
CA LEU A 45 10.47 5.59 -9.11
C LEU A 45 10.18 5.68 -10.61
N VAL A 46 10.82 4.81 -11.39
CA VAL A 46 10.48 4.62 -12.80
C VAL A 46 9.54 3.42 -12.91
N ILE A 47 8.26 3.66 -13.23
CA ILE A 47 7.22 2.63 -13.37
C ILE A 47 6.90 2.47 -14.85
N ASN A 48 7.16 1.29 -15.43
CA ASN A 48 7.05 1.03 -16.87
C ASN A 48 7.72 2.12 -17.74
N GLY A 49 8.92 2.54 -17.33
CA GLY A 49 9.69 3.58 -18.03
C GLY A 49 9.11 5.00 -17.91
N VAL A 50 8.23 5.26 -16.93
CA VAL A 50 7.67 6.59 -16.64
C VAL A 50 8.03 6.98 -15.22
N GLU A 51 8.57 8.19 -15.05
CA GLU A 51 8.87 8.73 -13.73
C GLU A 51 7.59 8.98 -12.94
N ALA A 52 7.54 8.44 -11.73
CA ALA A 52 6.48 8.59 -10.77
C ALA A 52 7.07 9.14 -9.48
N LYS A 53 6.74 10.39 -9.15
CA LYS A 53 7.03 10.97 -7.85
C LYS A 53 5.97 10.49 -6.86
N LEU A 54 6.39 9.88 -5.77
CA LEU A 54 5.52 9.26 -4.78
C LEU A 54 5.79 9.82 -3.40
N TYR A 55 4.76 10.10 -2.61
CA TYR A 55 4.94 10.35 -1.18
C TYR A 55 5.40 9.09 -0.47
N LEU A 56 6.22 9.25 0.57
CA LEU A 56 6.75 8.13 1.34
C LEU A 56 6.00 7.97 2.66
N ALA A 57 5.26 6.87 2.80
CA ALA A 57 4.65 6.41 4.04
C ALA A 57 5.64 5.50 4.81
N ASP A 58 6.71 6.10 5.32
CA ASP A 58 7.83 5.45 6.02
C ASP A 58 7.63 5.30 7.53
N THR A 59 6.55 5.82 8.09
CA THR A 59 6.22 5.72 9.51
C THR A 59 4.81 5.16 9.69
N PRO A 60 4.51 4.47 10.81
CA PRO A 60 3.17 3.96 11.08
C PRO A 60 2.08 5.05 11.02
N SER A 61 2.41 6.28 11.44
CA SER A 61 1.49 7.42 11.35
C SER A 61 1.15 7.75 9.90
N LYS A 62 2.14 7.86 9.02
CA LYS A 62 1.92 8.14 7.59
C LYS A 62 1.21 6.97 6.89
N GLN A 63 1.52 5.74 7.25
CA GLN A 63 0.85 4.54 6.72
C GLN A 63 -0.63 4.47 7.09
N THR A 64 -0.96 4.83 8.34
CA THR A 64 -2.34 4.87 8.81
C THR A 64 -3.10 6.07 8.23
N GLU A 65 -2.42 7.21 8.06
CA GLU A 65 -3.02 8.40 7.48
C GLU A 65 -3.30 8.23 5.99
N GLY A 66 -2.35 7.71 5.21
CA GLY A 66 -2.47 7.54 3.77
C GLY A 66 -3.07 8.78 3.08
N TYR A 67 -4.07 8.55 2.23
CA TYR A 67 -4.80 9.63 1.55
C TYR A 67 -6.00 10.22 2.33
N MET A 68 -6.16 9.86 3.59
CA MET A 68 -7.30 10.28 4.41
C MET A 68 -7.44 11.81 4.45
N PHE A 69 -8.66 12.30 4.18
CA PHE A 69 -9.04 13.72 4.17
C PHE A 69 -8.30 14.61 3.15
N LYS A 70 -7.49 14.05 2.26
CA LYS A 70 -6.83 14.80 1.19
C LYS A 70 -7.77 14.99 0.00
N LYS A 71 -7.51 16.00 -0.80
CA LYS A 71 -8.34 16.37 -1.97
C LYS A 71 -7.82 15.79 -3.29
N SER A 72 -6.55 15.40 -3.34
CA SER A 72 -5.90 14.83 -4.52
C SER A 72 -4.70 13.97 -4.12
N THR A 73 -4.17 13.23 -5.10
CA THR A 73 -2.91 12.48 -4.98
C THR A 73 -1.69 13.38 -4.79
N ASP A 74 -1.74 14.63 -5.25
CA ASP A 74 -0.73 15.68 -5.08
C ASP A 74 -1.12 16.72 -4.01
N PHE A 75 -1.36 16.27 -2.77
CA PHE A 75 -1.92 17.14 -1.72
C PHE A 75 -0.99 18.24 -1.20
N LEU A 76 0.31 18.19 -1.52
CA LEU A 76 1.28 19.27 -1.24
C LEU A 76 1.67 20.07 -2.49
N GLY A 77 1.13 19.76 -3.68
CA GLY A 77 1.42 20.48 -4.91
C GLY A 77 2.87 20.30 -5.41
N VAL A 78 3.48 19.14 -5.18
CA VAL A 78 4.86 18.81 -5.56
C VAL A 78 4.95 17.96 -6.82
N GLY A 79 3.81 17.69 -7.47
CA GLY A 79 3.69 16.81 -8.63
C GLY A 79 3.74 15.32 -8.26
N ALA A 80 3.32 14.94 -7.05
CA ALA A 80 3.24 13.54 -6.68
C ALA A 80 2.03 12.85 -7.35
N VAL A 81 2.21 11.60 -7.79
CA VAL A 81 1.19 10.80 -8.50
C VAL A 81 0.76 9.58 -7.69
N GLY A 82 1.16 9.50 -6.42
CA GLY A 82 0.89 8.36 -5.58
C GLY A 82 1.68 8.36 -4.27
N MET A 83 1.62 7.23 -3.58
CA MET A 83 2.27 7.00 -2.29
C MET A 83 2.88 5.61 -2.23
N LEU A 84 4.12 5.51 -1.76
CA LEU A 84 4.79 4.25 -1.46
C LEU A 84 4.67 3.94 0.03
N PHE A 85 4.21 2.73 0.34
CA PHE A 85 4.10 2.21 1.68
C PHE A 85 5.27 1.27 1.96
N ASN A 86 6.18 1.71 2.83
CA ASN A 86 7.29 0.90 3.29
C ASN A 86 6.87 0.13 4.55
N ILE A 87 6.19 -0.99 4.35
CA ILE A 87 5.68 -1.85 5.42
C ILE A 87 6.64 -3.03 5.58
N SER A 88 7.11 -3.27 6.79
CA SER A 88 7.89 -4.49 7.07
C SER A 88 6.96 -5.69 6.98
N THR A 89 7.20 -6.54 5.99
CA THR A 89 6.37 -7.71 5.69
C THR A 89 7.12 -9.02 5.93
N GLN A 90 6.36 -10.10 6.07
CA GLN A 90 6.88 -11.46 6.04
C GLN A 90 5.99 -12.30 5.11
N PRO A 91 6.50 -13.36 4.48
CA PRO A 91 5.68 -14.25 3.66
C PRO A 91 4.44 -14.74 4.42
N GLY A 92 3.27 -14.58 3.81
CA GLY A 92 1.98 -14.92 4.41
C GLY A 92 1.37 -13.84 5.30
N TYR A 93 2.04 -12.71 5.51
CA TYR A 93 1.51 -11.57 6.27
C TYR A 93 0.41 -10.87 5.47
N SER A 94 -0.75 -10.65 6.08
CA SER A 94 -1.87 -9.94 5.44
C SER A 94 -1.85 -8.46 5.80
N VAL A 95 -1.80 -7.62 4.76
CA VAL A 95 -1.87 -6.16 4.88
C VAL A 95 -3.28 -5.72 4.48
N ALA A 96 -3.91 -4.93 5.35
CA ALA A 96 -5.23 -4.38 5.13
C ALA A 96 -5.14 -2.91 4.73
N PHE A 97 -5.69 -2.58 3.57
CA PHE A 97 -5.87 -1.22 3.07
C PHE A 97 -7.34 -0.82 3.19
N THR A 98 -7.58 0.46 3.50
CA THR A 98 -8.93 1.03 3.59
C THR A 98 -8.98 2.35 2.85
N MET A 99 -10.09 2.59 2.17
CA MET A 99 -10.38 3.87 1.51
C MET A 99 -11.30 4.75 2.37
N ARG A 100 -11.43 4.43 3.66
CA ARG A 100 -12.20 5.23 4.62
C ARG A 100 -11.69 6.67 4.62
N ASN A 101 -12.60 7.62 4.40
CA ASN A 101 -12.33 9.06 4.30
C ASN A 101 -11.33 9.46 3.19
N VAL A 102 -11.12 8.62 2.18
CA VAL A 102 -10.41 8.97 0.94
C VAL A 102 -11.45 9.42 -0.09
N ALA A 103 -11.24 10.58 -0.71
CA ALA A 103 -12.24 11.24 -1.56
C ALA A 103 -12.16 10.87 -3.06
N PHE A 104 -11.14 10.13 -3.48
CA PHE A 104 -10.84 9.83 -4.88
C PHE A 104 -10.36 8.38 -5.03
N PRO A 105 -10.60 7.75 -6.20
CA PRO A 105 -10.18 6.38 -6.43
C PRO A 105 -8.66 6.26 -6.62
N LEU A 106 -8.12 5.09 -6.35
CA LEU A 106 -6.70 4.77 -6.46
C LEU A 106 -6.50 3.38 -7.06
N TYR A 107 -5.33 3.11 -7.63
CA TYR A 107 -4.86 1.74 -7.84
C TYR A 107 -3.88 1.35 -6.75
N LEU A 108 -4.10 0.22 -6.08
CA LEU A 108 -3.12 -0.42 -5.21
C LEU A 108 -2.31 -1.43 -6.02
N LEU A 109 -0.99 -1.23 -6.05
CA LEU A 109 -0.03 -2.13 -6.65
C LEU A 109 0.69 -2.86 -5.51
N HIS A 110 0.63 -4.18 -5.53
CA HIS A 110 1.44 -5.04 -4.67
C HIS A 110 2.70 -5.44 -5.42
N ILE A 111 3.85 -4.92 -5.00
CA ILE A 111 5.12 -5.13 -5.66
C ILE A 111 5.91 -6.24 -4.95
N THR A 112 6.41 -7.19 -5.73
CA THR A 112 7.34 -8.24 -5.26
C THR A 112 8.58 -8.28 -6.13
N HIS A 113 9.70 -8.69 -5.54
CA HIS A 113 10.94 -8.94 -6.28
C HIS A 113 10.92 -10.33 -6.90
N VAL A 114 11.05 -10.41 -8.23
CA VAL A 114 11.16 -11.68 -8.97
C VAL A 114 12.57 -11.83 -9.52
N GLU A 115 13.25 -12.91 -9.15
CA GLU A 115 14.62 -13.20 -9.59
C GLU A 115 14.72 -13.20 -11.13
N GLY A 116 15.71 -12.48 -11.66
CA GLY A 116 15.92 -12.33 -13.10
C GLY A 116 14.96 -11.38 -13.82
N VAL A 117 13.92 -10.86 -13.14
CA VAL A 117 12.95 -9.91 -13.71
C VAL A 117 13.02 -8.54 -13.03
N GLY A 118 13.29 -8.53 -11.72
CA GLY A 118 13.23 -7.33 -10.87
C GLY A 118 11.86 -7.16 -10.21
N ASP A 119 11.58 -5.93 -9.80
CA ASP A 119 10.38 -5.60 -9.03
C ASP A 119 9.17 -5.47 -9.96
N VAL A 120 8.11 -6.23 -9.67
CA VAL A 120 6.90 -6.32 -10.50
C VAL A 120 5.63 -6.22 -9.65
N ALA A 121 4.60 -5.57 -10.18
CA ALA A 121 3.28 -5.63 -9.58
C ALA A 121 2.66 -7.02 -9.84
N VAL A 122 2.45 -7.77 -8.77
CA VAL A 122 1.81 -9.10 -8.83
C VAL A 122 0.32 -9.06 -8.59
N ASP A 123 -0.17 -7.98 -7.97
CA ASP A 123 -1.57 -7.65 -7.85
C ASP A 123 -1.75 -6.16 -8.19
N VAL A 124 -2.78 -5.84 -8.97
CA VAL A 124 -3.22 -4.47 -9.24
C VAL A 124 -4.71 -4.39 -8.93
N ILE A 125 -5.07 -3.58 -7.95
CA ILE A 125 -6.42 -3.53 -7.39
C ILE A 125 -6.95 -2.10 -7.55
N TYR A 126 -8.06 -1.94 -8.27
CA TYR A 126 -8.80 -0.68 -8.25
C TYR A 126 -9.49 -0.51 -6.90
N MET A 127 -9.22 0.60 -6.23
CA MET A 127 -9.74 0.93 -4.91
C MET A 127 -10.77 2.06 -5.00
N GLU A 128 -12.02 1.71 -4.69
CA GLU A 128 -13.17 2.61 -4.61
C GLU A 128 -13.13 3.48 -3.34
N PRO A 129 -13.40 4.81 -3.44
CA PRO A 129 -13.54 5.70 -2.30
C PRO A 129 -14.52 5.18 -1.24
N GLY A 130 -14.16 5.33 0.03
CA GLY A 130 -15.02 4.93 1.16
C GLY A 130 -15.12 3.42 1.41
N LYS A 131 -14.54 2.57 0.55
CA LYS A 131 -14.55 1.12 0.80
C LYS A 131 -13.67 0.77 1.99
N GLU A 132 -14.23 -0.01 2.89
CA GLU A 132 -13.66 -0.23 4.23
C GLU A 132 -12.46 -1.17 4.26
N LEU A 133 -12.34 -2.10 3.31
CA LEU A 133 -11.32 -3.15 3.38
C LEU A 133 -10.91 -3.72 2.02
N TYR A 134 -9.60 -3.77 1.81
CA TYR A 134 -8.89 -4.57 0.81
C TYR A 134 -7.79 -5.33 1.55
N VAL A 135 -7.70 -6.64 1.35
CA VAL A 135 -6.67 -7.47 1.99
C VAL A 135 -5.74 -8.01 0.92
N VAL A 136 -4.44 -7.80 1.12
CA VAL A 136 -3.38 -8.33 0.27
C VAL A 136 -2.43 -9.15 1.13
N THR A 137 -2.04 -10.33 0.66
CA THR A 137 -1.09 -11.18 1.37
C THR A 137 0.30 -11.01 0.77
N ALA A 138 1.25 -10.56 1.58
CA ALA A 138 2.65 -10.46 1.21
C ALA A 138 3.21 -11.86 0.88
N ARG A 139 3.95 -11.94 -0.23
CA ARG A 139 4.62 -13.12 -0.76
C ARG A 139 6.08 -13.20 -0.31
N SER A 140 6.70 -12.05 -0.01
CA SER A 140 8.10 -11.94 0.40
C SER A 140 8.28 -10.95 1.56
N GLN A 141 9.47 -10.93 2.16
CA GLN A 141 9.88 -9.92 3.15
C GLN A 141 10.22 -8.57 2.53
N ASN A 142 10.44 -8.55 1.20
CA ASN A 142 10.80 -7.36 0.44
C ASN A 142 9.61 -6.78 -0.32
N ASP A 143 8.39 -7.26 -0.04
CA ASP A 143 7.20 -6.73 -0.71
C ASP A 143 6.88 -5.34 -0.19
N TYR A 144 6.46 -4.49 -1.11
CA TYR A 144 6.01 -3.13 -0.80
C TYR A 144 4.80 -2.78 -1.65
N PHE A 145 4.11 -1.71 -1.26
CA PHE A 145 2.85 -1.35 -1.86
C PHE A 145 2.89 0.09 -2.38
N ILE A 146 2.25 0.32 -3.51
CA ILE A 146 2.10 1.65 -4.09
C ILE A 146 0.63 1.93 -4.32
N GLU A 147 0.13 3.03 -3.76
CA GLU A 147 -1.14 3.61 -4.18
C GLU A 147 -0.87 4.63 -5.29
N LEU A 148 -1.49 4.47 -6.45
CA LEU A 148 -1.31 5.32 -7.63
C LEU A 148 -2.58 6.04 -8.03
N ASP A 149 -2.39 7.26 -8.52
CA ASP A 149 -3.41 8.01 -9.23
C ASP A 149 -3.98 7.23 -10.42
N THR A 150 -5.32 7.21 -10.53
CA THR A 150 -6.00 6.43 -11.56
C THR A 150 -5.79 6.97 -12.97
N GLU A 151 -5.68 8.29 -13.13
CA GLU A 151 -5.40 8.90 -14.44
C GLU A 151 -3.96 8.62 -14.86
N PHE A 152 -3.00 8.73 -13.94
CA PHE A 152 -1.60 8.37 -14.19
C PHE A 152 -1.47 6.91 -14.64
N TYR A 153 -2.10 5.98 -13.90
CA TYR A 153 -2.07 4.55 -14.21
C TYR A 153 -2.65 4.27 -15.60
N ASN A 154 -3.85 4.75 -15.88
CA ASN A 154 -4.53 4.50 -17.15
C ASN A 154 -3.82 5.14 -18.34
N ARG A 155 -3.29 6.36 -18.17
CA ARG A 155 -2.63 7.09 -19.25
C ARG A 155 -1.25 6.55 -19.57
N TYR A 156 -0.46 6.14 -18.58
CA TYR A 156 0.97 5.89 -18.78
C TYR A 156 1.38 4.45 -18.57
N ILE A 157 0.67 3.70 -17.71
CA ILE A 157 1.02 2.33 -17.39
C ILE A 157 0.32 1.35 -18.31
N VAL A 158 -1.01 1.46 -18.45
CA VAL A 158 -1.79 0.57 -19.32
C VAL A 158 -1.51 0.83 -20.80
N SER A 159 -1.44 2.10 -21.21
CA SER A 159 -1.22 2.47 -22.62
C SER A 159 0.11 1.97 -23.20
N ARG A 160 1.12 1.77 -22.34
CA ARG A 160 2.45 1.27 -22.73
C ARG A 160 2.54 -0.26 -22.72
N ALA A 161 1.64 -0.96 -22.03
CA ALA A 161 1.66 -2.41 -21.90
C ALA A 161 0.90 -3.08 -23.07
N ALA A 162 1.53 -3.16 -24.25
CA ALA A 162 1.00 -3.91 -25.38
C ALA A 162 1.18 -5.42 -25.15
N GLY A 163 0.16 -6.07 -24.57
CA GLY A 163 0.11 -7.53 -24.40
C GLY A 163 0.52 -8.00 -23.00
N GLY A 164 -0.47 -8.09 -22.10
CA GLY A 164 -0.29 -8.53 -20.71
C GLY A 164 0.28 -7.41 -19.85
N VAL A 165 -0.53 -6.89 -18.92
CA VAL A 165 -0.12 -5.77 -18.06
C VAL A 165 0.87 -6.27 -17.01
N LEU A 166 2.14 -6.34 -17.39
CA LEU A 166 3.24 -6.45 -16.43
C LEU A 166 3.65 -5.02 -16.06
N VAL A 167 3.40 -4.64 -14.81
CA VAL A 167 3.91 -3.36 -14.28
C VAL A 167 5.25 -3.65 -13.62
N ARG A 168 6.32 -3.02 -14.12
CA ARG A 168 7.69 -3.14 -13.62
C ARG A 168 8.13 -1.85 -12.95
N ILE A 169 8.88 -1.99 -11.87
CA ILE A 169 9.63 -0.89 -11.27
C ILE A 169 11.07 -1.00 -11.76
N ASN A 170 11.50 -0.02 -12.56
CA ASN A 170 12.79 -0.03 -13.26
C ASN A 170 13.93 0.60 -12.45
N GLY A 171 13.64 1.08 -11.23
CA GLY A 171 14.62 1.72 -10.33
C GLY A 171 14.14 3.08 -9.83
N MET A 172 15.05 3.78 -9.15
CA MET A 172 14.85 5.17 -8.77
C MET A 172 15.15 6.09 -9.95
N CYS A 173 14.42 7.21 -10.02
CA CYS A 173 14.92 8.41 -10.67
C CYS A 173 15.52 9.32 -9.57
#